data_AF-A0A6P1GNG0-F1
#
_entry.id   AF-A0A6P1GNG0-F1
#
_cell.length_a   1.000
_cell.length_b   1.000
_cell.length_c   1.000
_cell.angle_alpha   90.00
_cell.angle_beta   90.00
_cell.angle_gamma   90.00
#
_symmetry.space_group_name_H-M   'P 1'
#
loop_
_entity.id
_entity.type
_entity.pdbx_description
1 polymer ?
#
loop_
_entity_poly.entity_id
_entity_poly.type
_entity_poly.pdbx_seq_one_letter_code
_entity_poly.pdbx_strand_id
1 'polypeptide(L)'
;MKPLASVLVVLSLPMLLLACQQPPRGKEYLKSHPEELAEVLKSCADGTHPDPQECSNAQSVRTLDLKLRSLSPRPGKSDVR
;
A
#
# COMPACT_ATOMS: atom_id res chain seq x y z
N MET A 1 -23.15 39.80 -46.28
CA MET A 1 -24.19 38.80 -45.95
C MET A 1 -23.60 37.85 -44.92
N LYS A 2 -24.37 37.57 -43.87
CA LYS A 2 -24.13 36.76 -42.66
C LYS A 2 -23.84 35.26 -42.98
N PRO A 3 -23.51 34.38 -42.00
CA PRO A 3 -22.22 34.20 -41.33
C PRO A 3 -21.94 32.66 -41.16
N LEU A 4 -21.20 32.28 -40.11
CA LEU A 4 -21.20 30.96 -39.46
C LEU A 4 -20.32 29.88 -40.11
N ALA A 5 -19.12 29.73 -39.56
CA ALA A 5 -18.70 28.42 -39.08
C ALA A 5 -17.76 28.64 -37.88
N SER A 6 -18.36 29.10 -36.77
CA SER A 6 -17.73 28.98 -35.46
C SER A 6 -17.70 27.50 -35.12
N VAL A 7 -16.65 26.79 -35.54
CA VAL A 7 -16.39 25.42 -35.10
C VAL A 7 -15.81 25.51 -33.70
N LEU A 8 -16.72 25.63 -32.72
CA LEU A 8 -16.46 25.32 -31.33
C LEU A 8 -16.08 23.83 -31.30
N VAL A 9 -14.79 23.53 -31.36
CA VAL A 9 -14.29 22.20 -31.05
C VAL A 9 -14.52 22.00 -29.56
N VAL A 10 -15.57 21.24 -29.26
CA VAL A 10 -15.93 20.82 -27.91
C VAL A 10 -14.75 20.05 -27.32
N LEU A 11 -14.16 20.71 -26.32
CA LEU A 11 -13.29 20.23 -25.26
C LEU A 11 -13.41 18.72 -24.98
N SER A 12 -12.58 17.89 -25.63
CA SER A 12 -12.26 16.56 -25.12
C SER A 12 -11.03 16.70 -24.22
N LEU A 13 -11.25 16.99 -22.92
CA LEU A 13 -10.23 16.89 -21.88
C LEU A 13 -9.84 15.40 -21.77
N PRO A 14 -8.69 14.93 -22.30
CA PRO A 14 -8.28 13.56 -22.06
C PRO A 14 -7.62 13.55 -20.68
N MET A 15 -8.14 12.72 -19.78
CA MET A 15 -7.39 12.19 -18.64
C MET A 15 -6.91 13.20 -17.58
N LEU A 16 -7.85 13.83 -16.87
CA LEU A 16 -7.61 14.23 -15.46
C LEU A 16 -7.79 13.05 -14.49
N LEU A 17 -7.42 11.83 -14.91
CA LEU A 17 -7.19 10.70 -14.02
C LEU A 17 -5.68 10.60 -13.75
N LEU A 18 -5.04 11.72 -13.39
CA LEU A 18 -3.89 11.59 -12.50
C LEU A 18 -4.46 10.99 -11.23
N ALA A 19 -4.41 9.66 -11.13
CA ALA A 19 -4.81 8.93 -9.95
C ALA A 19 -4.16 9.64 -8.76
N CYS A 20 -4.99 10.21 -7.88
CA CYS A 20 -4.57 10.52 -6.52
C CYS A 20 -4.28 9.18 -5.85
N GLN A 21 -3.18 8.54 -6.22
CA GLN A 21 -2.65 7.44 -5.46
C GLN A 21 -2.11 8.08 -4.20
N GLN A 22 -2.73 7.70 -3.08
CA GLN A 22 -2.23 8.05 -1.78
C GLN A 22 -0.76 7.62 -1.73
N PRO A 23 0.15 8.46 -1.20
CA PRO A 23 1.55 8.09 -1.14
C PRO A 23 1.69 6.75 -0.40
N PRO A 24 2.63 5.88 -0.83
CA PRO A 24 2.80 4.57 -0.24
C PRO A 24 3.04 4.69 1.25
N ARG A 25 2.29 3.92 2.04
CA ARG A 25 2.49 3.87 3.49
C ARG A 25 3.86 3.26 3.81
N GLY A 26 4.57 3.93 4.71
CA GLY A 26 5.90 3.52 5.17
C GLY A 26 5.85 2.34 6.14
N LYS A 27 7.02 1.70 6.36
CA LYS A 27 7.17 0.56 7.29
C LYS A 27 6.73 0.90 8.72
N GLU A 28 7.11 2.07 9.24
CA GLU A 28 6.75 2.47 10.61
C GLU A 28 5.25 2.70 10.78
N TYR A 29 4.58 3.24 9.76
CA TYR A 29 3.12 3.37 9.77
C TYR A 29 2.46 1.99 9.81
N LEU A 30 2.84 1.09 8.89
CA LEU A 30 2.24 -0.25 8.83
C LEU A 30 2.53 -1.08 10.08
N LYS A 31 3.68 -0.85 10.73
CA LYS A 31 4.03 -1.49 12.01
C LYS A 31 3.11 -1.07 13.16
N SER A 32 2.64 0.17 13.19
CA SER A 32 1.70 0.65 14.21
C SER A 32 0.23 0.40 13.86
N HIS A 33 -0.08 -0.04 12.63
CA HIS A 33 -1.43 -0.29 12.13
C HIS A 33 -1.56 -1.75 11.62
N PRO A 34 -1.66 -2.74 12.54
CA PRO A 34 -1.61 -4.16 12.17
C PRO A 34 -2.80 -4.62 11.30
N GLU A 35 -3.96 -3.99 11.45
CA GLU A 35 -5.14 -4.27 10.62
C GLU A 35 -4.93 -3.83 9.16
N GLU A 36 -4.43 -2.61 8.97
CA GLU A 36 -4.08 -2.08 7.65
C GLU A 36 -2.94 -2.88 7.02
N LEU A 37 -1.94 -3.28 7.80
CA LEU A 37 -0.87 -4.16 7.33
C LEU A 37 -1.44 -5.48 6.78
N ALA A 38 -2.40 -6.10 7.47
CA ALA A 38 -3.03 -7.34 7.01
C ALA A 38 -3.82 -7.14 5.72
N GLU A 39 -4.54 -6.03 5.58
CA GLU A 39 -5.29 -5.69 4.37
C GLU A 39 -4.37 -5.45 3.16
N VAL A 40 -3.27 -4.71 3.36
CA VAL A 40 -2.24 -4.49 2.34
C VAL A 40 -1.61 -5.80 1.91
N LEU A 41 -1.18 -6.63 2.85
CA LEU A 41 -0.58 -7.94 2.54
C LEU A 41 -1.52 -8.83 1.73
N LYS A 42 -2.80 -8.86 2.09
CA LYS A 42 -3.83 -9.60 1.35
C LYS A 42 -3.95 -9.06 -0.08
N SER A 43 -4.15 -7.76 -0.24
CA SER A 43 -4.30 -7.13 -1.55
C SER A 43 -3.05 -7.30 -2.43
N CYS A 44 -1.86 -7.27 -1.83
CA CYS A 44 -0.61 -7.56 -2.52
C CYS A 44 -0.51 -9.01 -2.98
N ALA A 45 -0.98 -9.98 -2.18
CA ALA A 45 -1.00 -11.39 -2.55
C ALA A 45 -2.03 -11.68 -3.66
N ASP A 46 -3.16 -10.98 -3.63
CA ASP A 46 -4.24 -11.09 -4.62
C ASP A 46 -3.92 -10.32 -5.92
N GLY A 47 -2.83 -9.55 -5.96
CA GLY A 47 -2.42 -8.73 -7.11
C GLY A 47 -3.29 -7.49 -7.34
N THR A 48 -4.10 -7.10 -6.35
CA THR A 48 -5.03 -5.97 -6.44
C THR A 48 -4.47 -4.68 -5.85
N HIS A 49 -3.39 -4.77 -5.05
CA HIS A 49 -2.74 -3.58 -4.51
C HIS A 49 -1.88 -2.89 -5.59
N PRO A 50 -2.13 -1.60 -5.89
CA PRO A 50 -1.51 -0.93 -7.03
C PRO A 50 -0.06 -0.48 -6.78
N ASP A 51 0.37 -0.37 -5.52
CA ASP A 51 1.67 0.19 -5.16
C ASP A 51 2.70 -0.92 -4.80
N PRO A 52 3.68 -1.20 -5.66
CA PRO A 52 4.68 -2.24 -5.39
C PRO A 52 5.63 -1.89 -4.24
N GLN A 53 5.85 -0.60 -3.98
CA GLN A 53 6.71 -0.13 -2.89
C GLN A 53 6.02 -0.36 -1.54
N GLU A 54 4.73 -0.10 -1.45
CA GLU A 54 3.93 -0.38 -0.25
C GLU A 54 3.84 -1.89 0.01
N CYS A 55 3.69 -2.72 -1.03
CA CYS A 55 3.80 -4.18 -0.88
C CYS A 55 5.15 -4.61 -0.31
N SER A 56 6.25 -4.03 -0.79
CA SER A 56 7.60 -4.30 -0.28
C SER A 56 7.75 -3.87 1.19
N ASN A 57 7.18 -2.72 1.57
CA ASN A 57 7.14 -2.26 2.96
C ASN A 57 6.36 -3.23 3.85
N ALA A 58 5.17 -3.63 3.44
CA ALA A 58 4.31 -4.56 4.17
C ALA A 58 5.00 -5.93 4.38
N GLN A 59 5.61 -6.48 3.33
CA GLN A 59 6.38 -7.74 3.44
C GLN A 59 7.59 -7.62 4.36
N SER A 60 8.28 -6.48 4.36
CA SER A 60 9.39 -6.21 5.27
C SER A 60 8.93 -6.26 6.73
N VAL A 61 7.80 -5.62 7.05
CA VAL A 61 7.23 -5.63 8.41
C VAL A 61 6.83 -7.06 8.82
N ARG A 62 6.12 -7.80 7.96
CA ARG A 62 5.76 -9.20 8.21
C ARG A 62 6.98 -10.08 8.51
N THR A 63 8.03 -9.94 7.70
CA THR A 63 9.26 -10.73 7.84
C THR A 63 9.95 -10.44 9.16
N LEU A 64 10.02 -9.15 9.55
CA LEU A 64 10.58 -8.74 10.83
C LEU A 64 9.75 -9.27 12.02
N ASP A 65 8.43 -9.22 11.94
CA ASP A 65 7.55 -9.74 13.00
C ASP A 65 7.71 -11.26 13.18
N LEU A 66 7.70 -12.02 12.08
CA LEU A 66 7.97 -13.47 12.12
C LEU A 66 9.34 -13.78 12.73
N LYS A 67 10.36 -13.01 12.34
CA LYS A 67 11.70 -13.16 12.90
C LYS A 67 11.72 -12.85 14.40
N LEU A 68 11.07 -11.78 14.84
CA LEU A 68 11.02 -11.41 16.26
C LEU A 68 10.29 -12.46 17.10
N ARG A 69 9.19 -13.03 16.58
CA ARG A 69 8.49 -14.16 17.23
C ARG A 69 9.36 -15.41 17.31
N SER A 70 10.17 -15.68 16.28
CA SER A 70 11.09 -16.83 16.29
C SER A 70 12.25 -16.68 17.29
N LEU A 71 12.63 -15.43 17.58
CA LEU A 71 13.70 -15.11 18.52
C LEU A 71 13.20 -14.89 19.95
N SER A 72 11.89 -14.70 20.13
CA SER A 72 11.29 -14.49 21.44
C SER A 72 11.46 -15.76 22.29
N PRO A 73 12.11 -15.69 23.46
CA PRO A 73 12.19 -16.80 24.38
C PRO A 73 10.77 -17.25 24.72
N ARG A 74 10.49 -18.55 24.66
CA ARG A 74 9.19 -19.06 25.14
C ARG A 74 9.04 -18.61 26.61
N PRO A 75 7.90 -18.02 27.01
CA PRO A 75 7.62 -17.84 28.43
C PRO A 75 7.45 -19.23 29.03
N GLY A 76 8.51 -19.75 29.65
CA GLY A 76 8.50 -21.09 30.23
C GLY A 76 9.73 -21.92 29.91
N LYS A 77 10.90 -21.45 30.34
CA LYS A 77 11.91 -22.27 31.02
C LYS A 77 12.92 -21.31 31.63
N SER A 78 12.59 -20.85 32.83
CA SER A 78 13.63 -20.54 33.79
C SER A 78 14.38 -21.85 34.01
N ASP A 79 15.53 -22.00 33.37
CA ASP A 79 16.56 -22.93 33.85
C ASP A 79 16.98 -22.40 35.22
N VAL A 80 16.25 -22.85 36.25
CA VAL A 80 16.70 -22.82 37.64
C VAL A 80 17.79 -23.88 37.73
N ARG A 81 19.03 -23.37 37.74
CA ARG A 81 20.26 -23.92 38.33
C ARG A 81 20.61 -25.39 38.04
#